data_AF-U1KMD9-F1
#
_entry.id   AF-U1KMD9-F1
#
_cell.length_a   1.000
_cell.length_b   1.000
_cell.length_c   1.000
_cell.angle_alpha   90.00
_cell.angle_beta   90.00
_cell.angle_gamma   90.00
#
_symmetry.space_group_name_H-M   'P 1'
#
loop_
_entity.id
_entity.type
_entity.pdbx_description
1 polymer ?
#
loop_
_entity_poly.entity_id
_entity_poly.type
_entity_poly.pdbx_seq_one_letter_code
_entity_poly.pdbx_strand_id
1 'polypeptide(L)'
;MLSCLYSAKFIVAAFNLTIPAPLLGMLFLISLLYFKIVLPPLIAPAALPILKYMALFFVPAGVGILQYTTLLLNNLDLLVSILILVPTVGLMCVGLIANRGKYSD
;
A
#
# COMPACT_ATOMS: atom_id res chain seq x y z
N MET A 1 -7.46 3.38 -14.59
CA MET A 1 -6.64 3.56 -13.37
C MET A 1 -6.30 5.02 -13.10
N LEU A 2 -5.70 5.76 -14.05
CA LEU A 2 -5.30 7.15 -13.84
C LEU A 2 -6.46 8.09 -13.44
N SER A 3 -7.62 7.98 -14.10
CA SER A 3 -8.79 8.81 -13.79
C SER A 3 -9.31 8.58 -12.37
N CYS A 4 -9.31 7.34 -11.90
CA CYS A 4 -9.69 6.99 -10.53
C CYS A 4 -8.71 7.61 -9.51
N LEU A 5 -7.41 7.49 -9.76
CA LEU A 5 -6.39 8.08 -8.89
C LEU A 5 -6.50 9.61 -8.85
N TYR A 6 -6.80 10.24 -9.99
CA TYR A 6 -6.98 11.69 -10.07
C TYR A 6 -8.21 12.15 -9.27
N SER A 7 -9.36 11.47 -9.43
CA SER A 7 -10.54 11.74 -8.62
C SER A 7 -10.29 11.55 -7.13
N ALA A 8 -9.58 10.48 -6.74
CA ALA A 8 -9.20 10.24 -5.36
C ALA A 8 -8.28 11.34 -4.82
N LYS A 9 -7.30 11.80 -5.60
CA LYS A 9 -6.44 12.94 -5.22
C LYS A 9 -7.26 14.22 -5.03
N PHE A 10 -8.22 14.49 -5.90
CA PHE A 10 -9.09 15.66 -5.79
C PHE A 10 -9.93 15.61 -4.52
N ILE A 11 -10.52 14.45 -4.21
CA ILE A 11 -11.30 14.24 -2.99
C ILE A 11 -10.43 14.40 -1.74
N VAL A 12 -9.25 13.79 -1.72
CA VAL A 12 -8.30 13.89 -0.60
C VAL A 12 -7.88 15.35 -0.37
N ALA A 13 -7.60 16.09 -1.45
CA ALA A 13 -7.24 17.50 -1.38
C ALA A 13 -8.41 18.39 -0.95
N ALA A 14 -9.64 18.13 -1.44
CA ALA A 14 -10.82 18.91 -1.09
C ALA A 14 -11.27 18.71 0.36
N PHE A 15 -11.16 17.49 0.88
CA PHE A 15 -11.58 17.12 2.23
C PHE A 15 -10.42 17.08 3.26
N ASN A 16 -9.19 17.44 2.86
CA ASN A 16 -7.98 17.36 3.69
C ASN A 16 -7.81 16.02 4.43
N LEU A 17 -8.07 14.91 3.73
CA LEU A 17 -7.90 13.58 4.31
C LEU A 17 -6.42 13.26 4.49
N THR A 18 -6.03 12.72 5.65
CA THR A 18 -4.66 12.27 5.95
C THR A 18 -4.28 10.98 5.23
N ILE A 19 -5.21 10.37 4.50
CA ILE A 19 -5.02 9.07 3.84
C ILE A 19 -4.33 9.26 2.49
N PRO A 20 -3.29 8.48 2.17
CA PRO A 20 -2.68 8.47 0.84
C PRO A 20 -3.73 8.27 -0.27
N ALA A 21 -3.76 9.20 -1.23
CA ALA A 21 -4.67 9.12 -2.38
C ALA A 21 -4.64 7.78 -3.15
N PRO A 22 -3.49 7.07 -3.29
CA PRO A 22 -3.47 5.75 -3.91
C PRO A 22 -4.35 4.70 -3.20
N LEU A 23 -4.45 4.74 -1.87
CA LEU A 23 -5.32 3.83 -1.11
C LEU A 23 -6.79 4.10 -1.42
N LEU A 24 -7.18 5.38 -1.44
CA LEU A 24 -8.54 5.78 -1.79
C LEU A 24 -8.87 5.44 -3.25
N GLY A 25 -7.92 5.61 -4.17
CA GLY A 25 -8.07 5.20 -5.56
C GLY A 25 -8.25 3.67 -5.72
N MET A 26 -7.54 2.88 -4.93
CA MET A 26 -7.74 1.41 -4.91
C MET A 26 -9.15 1.05 -4.44
N LEU A 27 -9.63 1.65 -3.36
CA LEU A 27 -10.99 1.44 -2.85
C LEU A 27 -12.06 1.83 -3.88
N PHE A 28 -11.88 2.97 -4.55
CA PHE A 28 -12.82 3.43 -5.59
C PHE A 28 -12.84 2.49 -6.80
N LEU A 29 -11.68 1.99 -7.24
CA LEU A 29 -11.59 1.01 -8.32
C LEU A 29 -12.29 -0.30 -7.93
N ILE A 30 -12.08 -0.78 -6.71
CA ILE A 30 -12.79 -1.94 -6.15
C ILE A 30 -14.29 -1.73 -6.14
N SER A 31 -14.76 -0.54 -5.73
CA SER A 31 -16.19 -0.22 -5.70
C SER A 31 -16.79 -0.23 -7.11
N LEU A 32 -16.13 0.39 -8.09
CA LEU A 32 -16.53 0.35 -9.50
C LEU A 32 -16.57 -1.07 -10.09
N LEU A 33 -15.63 -1.92 -9.68
CA LEU A 33 -15.58 -3.31 -10.12
C LEU A 33 -16.69 -4.14 -9.47
N TYR A 34 -17.00 -3.88 -8.20
CA TYR A 34 -18.11 -4.50 -7.47
C TYR A 34 -19.46 -4.17 -8.13
N PHE A 35 -19.67 -2.91 -8.52
CA PHE A 35 -20.87 -2.48 -9.25
C PHE A 35 -20.87 -2.89 -10.75
N LYS A 36 -19.86 -3.62 -11.22
CA LYS A 36 -19.68 -4.04 -12.63
C LYS A 36 -19.70 -2.89 -13.66
N ILE A 37 -19.46 -1.65 -13.22
CA ILE A 37 -19.38 -0.47 -14.09
C ILE A 37 -18.11 -0.56 -14.96
N VAL A 38 -17.04 -1.13 -14.42
CA VAL A 38 -15.76 -1.31 -15.11
C VAL A 38 -15.50 -2.80 -15.29
N LEU A 39 -15.31 -3.25 -16.54
CA LEU A 39 -15.05 -4.65 -16.86
C LEU A 39 -13.54 -4.96 -16.72
N PRO A 40 -13.14 -6.10 -16.10
CA PRO A 40 -11.74 -6.52 -15.97
C PRO A 40 -10.87 -6.45 -17.24
N PRO A 41 -11.33 -6.85 -18.45
CA PRO A 41 -10.49 -6.83 -19.65
C PRO A 41 -10.07 -5.43 -20.09
N LEU A 42 -10.78 -4.38 -19.64
CA LEU A 42 -10.46 -2.99 -19.95
C LEU A 42 -9.32 -2.44 -19.08
N ILE A 43 -9.11 -3.07 -17.91
CA ILE A 43 -8.12 -2.64 -16.90
C ILE A 43 -6.81 -3.44 -17.02
N ALA A 44 -6.92 -4.73 -17.33
CA ALA A 44 -5.80 -5.66 -17.49
C ALA A 44 -4.66 -5.16 -18.41
N PRO A 45 -4.91 -4.64 -19.63
CA PRO A 45 -3.84 -4.22 -20.54
C PRO A 45 -3.01 -3.04 -20.01
N ALA A 46 -3.59 -2.20 -19.16
CA ALA A 46 -2.87 -1.10 -18.52
C ALA A 46 -2.06 -1.58 -17.30
N ALA A 47 -2.57 -2.58 -16.54
CA ALA A 47 -1.92 -3.06 -15.32
C ALA A 47 -0.77 -4.05 -15.59
N LEU A 48 -0.92 -4.93 -16.58
CA LEU A 48 0.06 -5.95 -16.95
C LEU A 48 1.49 -5.44 -17.19
N PRO A 49 1.74 -4.38 -17.98
CA PRO A 49 3.09 -3.88 -18.19
C PRO A 49 3.71 -3.31 -16.90
N ILE A 50 2.96 -2.59 -16.09
CA ILE A 50 3.43 -2.08 -14.79
C ILE A 50 3.79 -3.21 -13.85
N LEU A 51 2.98 -4.28 -13.81
CA LEU A 51 3.28 -5.47 -13.02
C LEU A 51 4.52 -6.19 -13.54
N LYS A 52 4.68 -6.28 -14.87
CA LYS A 52 5.84 -6.90 -15.53
C LYS A 52 7.15 -6.18 -15.20
N TYR A 53 7.13 -4.85 -15.10
CA TYR A 53 8.30 -4.03 -14.79
C TYR A 53 8.36 -3.57 -13.33
N MET A 54 7.57 -4.17 -12.43
CA MET A 54 7.51 -3.78 -11.01
C MET A 54 8.89 -3.81 -10.33
N ALA A 55 9.73 -4.76 -10.69
CA ALA A 55 11.12 -4.86 -10.25
C ALA A 55 11.91 -3.55 -10.44
N LEU A 56 11.67 -2.82 -11.53
CA LEU A 56 12.35 -1.57 -11.84
C LEU A 56 11.98 -0.45 -10.85
N PHE A 57 10.75 -0.45 -10.33
CA PHE A 57 10.34 0.51 -9.29
C PHE A 57 10.98 0.23 -7.92
N PHE A 58 11.39 -1.02 -7.67
CA PHE A 58 12.11 -1.37 -6.44
C PHE A 58 13.59 -0.96 -6.48
N VAL A 59 14.18 -0.80 -7.66
CA VAL A 59 15.61 -0.42 -7.79
C VAL A 59 15.90 0.95 -7.14
N PRO A 60 15.19 2.05 -7.46
CA PRO A 60 15.37 3.35 -6.79
C PRO A 60 15.20 3.31 -5.28
N ALA A 61 14.22 2.54 -4.79
CA ALA A 61 13.99 2.39 -3.35
C ALA A 61 15.16 1.66 -2.67
N GLY A 62 15.69 0.60 -3.30
CA GLY A 62 16.83 -0.15 -2.81
C GLY A 62 18.13 0.66 -2.78
N VAL A 63 18.44 1.38 -3.86
CA VAL A 63 19.68 2.20 -3.91
C VAL A 63 19.66 3.36 -2.92
N GLY A 64 18.47 3.91 -2.61
CA GLY A 64 18.33 4.93 -1.56
C GLY A 64 18.73 4.41 -0.18
N ILE A 65 18.43 3.14 0.13
CA ILE A 65 18.82 2.51 1.41
C ILE A 65 20.34 2.28 1.44
N LEU A 66 20.93 1.87 0.31
CA LEU A 66 22.38 1.61 0.22
C LEU A 66 23.23 2.85 0.53
N GLN A 67 22.71 4.06 0.32
CA GLN A 67 23.39 5.31 0.69
C GLN A 67 23.60 5.44 2.21
N TYR A 68 22.78 4.76 3.02
CA TYR A 68 22.85 4.81 4.48
C TYR A 68 23.40 3.51 5.09
N THR A 69 24.08 2.66 4.29
CA THR A 69 24.57 1.34 4.74
C THR A 69 25.49 1.45 5.96
N THR A 70 26.34 2.47 6.04
CA THR A 70 27.23 2.68 7.19
C THR A 70 26.46 2.95 8.49
N LEU A 71 25.37 3.71 8.41
CA LEU A 71 24.49 4.02 9.55
C LEU A 71 23.69 2.78 9.97
N LEU A 72 23.25 1.97 9.00
CA LEU A 72 22.61 0.67 9.26
C LEU A 72 23.57 -0.30 9.98
N LEU A 73 24.81 -0.44 9.49
CA LEU A 73 25.80 -1.35 10.06
C LEU A 73 26.17 -0.99 11.51
N ASN A 74 26.16 0.30 11.86
CA ASN A 74 26.42 0.74 13.23
C ASN A 74 25.25 0.51 14.19
N ASN A 75 24.02 0.26 13.68
CA ASN A 75 22.80 0.13 14.48
C ASN A 75 22.03 -1.16 14.16
N LEU A 76 22.74 -2.25 13.82
CA LEU A 76 22.12 -3.51 13.42
C LEU A 76 21.20 -4.09 14.50
N ASP A 77 21.59 -4.00 15.77
CA ASP A 77 20.80 -4.53 16.88
C ASP A 77 19.43 -3.83 16.99
N LEU A 78 19.43 -2.51 16.85
CA LEU A 78 18.22 -1.70 16.89
C LEU A 78 17.35 -1.92 15.64
N LEU A 79 17.98 -2.04 14.46
CA LEU A 79 17.29 -2.34 13.21
C LEU A 79 16.56 -3.68 13.28
N VAL A 80 17.24 -4.75 13.71
CA VAL A 80 16.67 -6.10 13.82
C VAL A 80 15.53 -6.11 14.84
N SER A 81 15.71 -5.46 15.99
CA SER A 81 14.67 -5.33 17.00
C SER A 81 13.40 -4.69 16.45
N ILE A 82 13.51 -3.53 15.79
CA ILE A 82 12.37 -2.83 15.20
C ILE A 82 11.72 -3.63 14.07
N LEU A 83 12.54 -4.27 13.21
CA LEU A 83 12.04 -5.05 12.07
C LEU A 83 11.19 -6.25 12.51
N ILE A 84 11.45 -6.80 13.69
CA ILE A 84 10.68 -7.92 14.23
C ILE A 84 9.54 -7.42 15.12
N LEU A 85 9.82 -6.49 16.04
CA LEU A 85 8.87 -6.04 17.05
C LEU A 85 7.69 -5.29 16.43
N VAL A 86 7.94 -4.38 15.48
CA VAL A 86 6.88 -3.53 14.93
C VAL A 86 5.85 -4.33 14.12
N PRO A 87 6.26 -5.21 13.19
CA PRO A 87 5.29 -6.01 12.44
C PRO A 87 4.58 -7.04 13.32
N THR A 88 5.27 -7.68 14.26
CA THR A 88 4.65 -8.68 15.15
C THR A 88 3.58 -8.04 16.03
N VAL A 89 3.89 -6.91 16.66
CA VAL A 89 2.90 -6.16 17.46
C VAL A 89 1.76 -5.66 16.58
N GLY A 90 2.05 -5.11 15.39
CA GLY A 90 1.02 -4.66 14.46
C GLY A 90 0.07 -5.79 14.03
N LEU A 91 0.62 -6.93 13.63
CA LEU A 91 -0.15 -8.13 13.27
C LEU A 91 -0.94 -8.67 14.46
N MET A 92 -0.36 -8.69 15.66
CA MET A 92 -1.04 -9.16 16.86
C MET A 92 -2.20 -8.23 17.23
N CYS A 93 -2.01 -6.91 17.21
CA CYS A 93 -3.06 -5.94 17.47
C CYS A 93 -4.20 -6.04 16.45
N VAL A 94 -3.88 -6.05 15.15
CA VAL A 94 -4.88 -6.20 14.08
C VAL A 94 -5.60 -7.53 14.19
N GLY A 95 -4.86 -8.61 14.48
CA GLY A 95 -5.42 -9.95 14.67
C GLY A 95 -6.39 -10.02 15.86
N LEU A 96 -6.07 -9.39 16.98
CA LEU A 96 -6.96 -9.33 18.14
C LEU A 96 -8.23 -8.52 17.84
N ILE A 97 -8.11 -7.37 17.18
CA ILE A 97 -9.25 -6.54 16.79
C ILE A 97 -10.16 -7.31 15.80
N ALA A 98 -9.56 -7.96 14.80
CA ALA A 98 -10.29 -8.79 13.84
C ALA A 98 -10.97 -10.00 14.49
N ASN A 99 -10.33 -10.62 15.48
CA ASN A 99 -10.91 -11.73 16.23
C ASN A 99 -12.10 -11.29 17.11
N ARG A 100 -12.08 -10.07 17.66
CA ARG A 100 -13.21 -9.51 18.43
C ARG A 100 -14.41 -9.18 17.55
N GLY A 101 -14.19 -8.78 16.29
CA GLY A 101 -15.26 -8.54 15.32
C GLY A 101 -15.99 -9.81 14.85
N LYS A 102 -15.36 -10.99 14.97
CA LYS A 102 -15.92 -12.28 14.52
C LYS A 102 -16.91 -12.92 15.52
N TYR A 103 -17.27 -12.24 16.61
CA TYR A 103 -18.25 -12.70 17.61
C TYR A 103 -19.59 -11.93 17.55
N SER A 104 -19.80 -11.08 16.54
CA SER A 104 -21.06 -10.33 16.33
C SER A 104 -21.70 -10.63 14.98
N ASP A 105 -21.60 -11.89 14.53
CA ASP A 105 -22.49 -12.55 13.56
C ASP A 105 -22.94 -13.88 14.18
#